data_AF-A0A965JNC2-F1
#
_entry.id   AF-A0A965JNC2-F1
#
_cell.length_a   1.000
_cell.length_b   1.000
_cell.length_c   1.000
_cell.angle_alpha   90.00
_cell.angle_beta   90.00
_cell.angle_gamma   90.00
#
_symmetry.space_group_name_H-M   'P 1'
#
loop_
_entity.id
_entity.type
_entity.pdbx_description
1 polymer ?
#
loop_
_entity_poly.entity_id
_entity_poly.type
_entity_poly.pdbx_seq_one_letter_code
_entity_poly.pdbx_strand_id
1 'polypeptide(L)' 'MKITVNSVVSLKYKLSDQETGEQIEETTNENPLVFLYGVGGMLPDFELNIEGKTSGDLFDF' A
#
# COMPACT_ATOMS: atom_id res chain seq x y z
N MET A 1 7.18 -0.51 -14.54
CA MET A 1 7.62 0.80 -14.03
C MET A 1 7.80 0.67 -12.53
N LYS A 2 8.80 1.31 -11.93
CA LYS A 2 9.02 1.30 -10.48
C LYS A 2 8.16 2.39 -9.83
N ILE A 3 7.70 2.14 -8.61
CA ILE A 3 7.02 3.17 -7.81
C ILE A 3 8.04 4.27 -7.44
N THR A 4 7.71 5.52 -7.77
CA THR A 4 8.52 6.72 -7.45
C THR A 4 7.63 7.83 -6.90
N VAL A 5 8.21 8.81 -6.20
CA VAL A 5 7.49 9.98 -5.65
C VAL A 5 6.59 10.64 -6.72
N ASN A 6 5.38 11.02 -6.32
CA ASN A 6 4.28 11.52 -7.16
C ASN A 6 3.69 10.51 -8.16
N SER A 7 3.88 9.21 -7.93
CA SER A 7 3.20 8.18 -8.73
C SER A 7 1.85 7.81 -8.14
N VAL A 8 0.83 7.71 -8.99
CA VAL A 8 -0.46 7.15 -8.59
C VAL A 8 -0.35 5.63 -8.58
N VAL A 9 -0.56 5.01 -7.42
CA VAL A 9 -0.44 3.56 -7.25
C VAL A 9 -1.79 3.01 -6.80
N SER A 10 -2.25 1.96 -7.48
CA SER A 10 -3.40 1.18 -7.07
C SER A 10 -2.93 -0.11 -6.41
N LEU A 11 -3.28 -0.32 -5.15
CA LEU A 11 -2.87 -1.51 -4.40
C LEU A 11 -4.07 -2.26 -3.84
N LYS A 12 -3.81 -3.55 -3.65
CA LYS A 12 -4.62 -4.45 -2.86
C LYS A 12 -3.83 -4.86 -1.64
N TYR A 13 -4.40 -4.63 -0.47
CA TYR A 13 -3.86 -5.07 0.78
C TYR A 13 -4.96 -5.29 1.81
N LYS A 14 -4.60 -6.02 2.85
CA LYS A 14 -5.36 -6.13 4.10
C LYS A 14 -4.48 -5.57 5.19
N LEU A 15 -4.96 -4.54 5.88
CA LEU A 15 -4.34 -3.99 7.06
C LEU A 15 -5.07 -4.54 8.27
N SER A 16 -4.32 -5.22 9.13
CA SER A 16 -4.81 -5.72 10.41
C SER A 16 -3.92 -5.21 11.52
N ASP A 17 -4.53 -4.88 12.64
CA ASP A 17 -3.83 -4.49 13.84
C ASP A 17 -3.03 -5.67 14.39
N GLN A 18 -1.75 -5.45 14.67
CA GLN A 18 -0.83 -6.52 15.05
C GLN A 18 -1.00 -6.95 16.53
N GLU A 19 -1.52 -6.06 17.38
CA GLU A 19 -1.77 -6.36 18.81
C GLU A 19 -3.12 -7.06 19.04
N THR A 20 -4.17 -6.60 18.37
CA THR A 20 -5.54 -7.06 18.57
C THR A 20 -6.00 -8.07 17.51
N GLY A 21 -5.34 -8.09 16.34
CA GLY A 21 -5.77 -8.87 15.18
C GLY A 21 -7.00 -8.29 14.48
N GLU A 22 -7.44 -7.08 14.84
CA GLU A 22 -8.61 -6.45 14.23
C GLU A 22 -8.29 -5.99 12.81
N GLN A 23 -9.18 -6.28 11.87
CA GLN A 23 -9.04 -5.81 10.50
C GLN A 23 -9.34 -4.30 10.45
N ILE A 24 -8.30 -3.50 10.22
CA ILE A 24 -8.41 -2.04 10.09
C ILE A 24 -8.94 -1.69 8.71
N GLU A 25 -8.37 -2.30 7.67
CA GLU A 25 -8.75 -2.02 6.29
C GLU A 25 -8.55 -3.23 5.39
N GLU A 26 -9.41 -3.39 4.37
CA GLU A 26 -9.25 -4.41 3.34
C GLU A 26 -9.70 -3.85 2.00
N THR A 27 -8.85 -4.03 0.99
CA THR A 27 -9.14 -3.59 -0.39
C THR A 27 -9.28 -4.82 -1.31
N THR A 28 -10.27 -4.76 -2.20
CA THR A 28 -10.64 -5.88 -3.09
C THR A 28 -10.38 -5.56 -4.56
N ASN A 29 -10.63 -6.49 -5.49
CA ASN A 29 -10.26 -6.28 -6.91
C ASN A 29 -11.20 -5.26 -7.53
N GLU A 30 -12.40 -5.19 -6.97
CA GLU A 30 -13.47 -4.28 -7.37
C GLU A 30 -13.23 -2.89 -6.79
N ASN A 31 -12.58 -2.79 -5.63
CA ASN A 31 -12.24 -1.53 -4.97
C ASN A 31 -10.78 -1.54 -4.48
N PRO A 32 -9.80 -1.37 -5.39
CA PRO A 32 -8.41 -1.19 -5.00
C PRO A 32 -8.23 0.17 -4.34
N LEU A 33 -7.32 0.29 -3.37
CA LEU A 33 -6.95 1.61 -2.87
C LEU A 33 -6.07 2.28 -3.91
N VAL A 34 -6.46 3.49 -4.32
CA VAL A 34 -5.65 4.37 -5.16
C VAL A 34 -5.17 5.52 -4.32
N PHE A 35 -3.86 5.67 -4.20
CA PHE A 35 -3.24 6.76 -3.48
C PHE A 35 -2.05 7.31 -4.28
N LEU A 36 -1.61 8.50 -3.89
CA LEU A 36 -0.44 9.15 -4.46
C LEU A 36 0.76 8.83 -3.57
N TYR A 37 1.78 8.20 -4.15
CA TYR A 37 2.99 7.82 -3.45
C TYR A 37 3.92 9.03 -3.23
N GLY A 38 4.47 9.15 -2.03
CA GLY A 38 5.45 10.18 -1.65
C GLY A 38 4.84 11.54 -1.32
N VAL A 39 3.54 11.59 -1.03
CA VAL A 39 2.85 12.82 -0.56
C VAL A 39 2.31 12.72 0.87
N GLY A 40 2.65 11.66 1.60
CA GLY A 40 2.25 11.48 3.00
C GLY A 40 0.77 11.13 3.20
N GLY A 41 0.14 10.51 2.20
CA GLY A 41 -1.24 10.01 2.29
C GLY A 41 -1.37 8.64 2.96
N MET A 42 -0.24 7.98 3.26
CA MET A 42 -0.16 6.65 3.85
C MET A 42 0.94 6.56 4.91
N LEU A 43 0.95 5.44 5.64
CA LEU A 43 1.98 5.16 6.65
C LEU A 43 3.38 5.21 6.00
N PRO A 44 4.36 5.89 6.63
CA PRO A 44 5.71 6.01 6.07
C PRO A 44 6.37 4.64 5.80
N ASP A 45 6.18 3.69 6.71
CA ASP A 45 6.68 2.31 6.55
C ASP A 45 6.04 1.61 5.35
N PHE A 46 4.76 1.86 5.09
CA PHE A 46 4.10 1.34 3.89
C PHE A 46 4.76 1.87 2.63
N GLU A 47 4.97 3.18 2.55
CA GLU A 47 5.60 3.82 1.39
C GLU A 47 7.02 3.27 1.18
N LEU A 48 7.82 3.16 2.24
CA LEU A 48 9.17 2.61 2.16
C LEU A 48 9.19 1.14 1.69
N ASN A 49 8.23 0.32 2.12
CA ASN A 49 8.18 -1.10 1.74
C ASN A 49 7.82 -1.34 0.27
N ILE A 50 7.02 -0.46 -0.31
CA ILE A 50 6.65 -0.54 -1.74
C ILE A 50 7.61 0.25 -2.63
N GLU A 51 8.56 0.99 -2.07
CA GLU A 51 9.50 1.80 -2.84
C GLU A 51 10.28 0.94 -3.82
N GLY A 52 10.30 1.35 -5.10
CA GLY A 52 11.03 0.64 -6.14
C GLY A 52 10.43 -0.70 -6.56
N LYS A 53 9.33 -1.15 -5.93
CA LYS A 53 8.55 -2.32 -6.35
C LYS A 53 7.82 -2.07 -7.67
N THR A 54 7.41 -3.15 -8.30
CA THR A 54 6.66 -3.13 -9.55
C THR A 54 5.30 -3.80 -9.41
N SER A 55 4.39 -3.55 -10.34
CA SER A 55 3.08 -4.18 -10.33
C SER A 55 3.20 -5.71 -10.34
N GLY A 56 2.59 -6.37 -9.35
CA GLY A 56 2.66 -7.82 -9.17
C GLY A 56 3.67 -8.28 -8.12
N ASP A 57 4.54 -7.39 -7.62
CA ASP A 57 5.33 -7.67 -6.41
C ASP A 57 4.42 -7.74 -5.19
N LEU A 58 4.69 -8.74 -4.34
CA LEU A 58 4.09 -8.86 -3.02
C LEU A 58 4.98 -8.09 -2.01
N PHE A 59 4.33 -7.48 -1.03
CA PHE A 59 4.99 -6.85 0.11
C PHE A 59 4.16 -7.14 1.36
N ASP A 60 4.82 -7.07 2.51
CA ASP A 60 4.27 -7.30 3.84
C ASP A 60 5.02 -6.34 4.77
N PHE A 61 4.32 -5.67 5.69
CA PHE A 61 4.89 -4.68 6.60
C PHE A 61 4.22 -4.75 7.97
#